data_AF-A0A1H8YND4-F1
#
_entry.id   AF-A0A1H8YND4-F1
#
_cell.length_a   1.000
_cell.length_b   1.000
_cell.length_c   1.000
_cell.angle_alpha   90.00
_cell.angle_beta   90.00
_cell.angle_gamma   90.00
#
_symmetry.space_group_name_H-M   'P 1'
#
loop_
_entity.id
_entity.type
_entity.pdbx_description
1 polymer ?
#
loop_
_entity_poly.entity_id
_entity_poly.type
_entity_poly.pdbx_seq_one_letter_code
_entity_poly.pdbx_strand_id
1 'polypeptide(L)'
;MARIHADLTIDFDPCTVPAYGLTVHGHIHVPSSRLRALFGEPTRSLSGHAEAGMWVLDTPAGRVPLAPRRLRTPLGCATGVSCWLILAASDDVLPWIFKAVTGSTATFVNAARRHFSESTLETFTAAYVSYLFLRADAEQDWCLQQDWNDPRYKTWRRRPEQLHHAAREVLAVLHHYQWSQATETQRQAWTTMGRPVQGGSQSDLDHWLENSRWLYSPTKTTQYPHGGDPDLAGMLRGLADTSREHQPMLREINPHLDFDLRDEHEQTLQALAGTPIPGPDALATFSR
;
A
#
# COMPACT_ATOMS: atom_id res chain seq x y z
N MET A 1 18.88 12.60 -7.41
CA MET A 1 18.13 11.41 -6.98
C MET A 1 18.59 10.16 -7.74
N ALA A 2 18.76 9.01 -7.08
CA ALA A 2 18.92 7.72 -7.77
C ALA A 2 17.64 6.88 -7.67
N ARG A 3 17.24 6.27 -8.78
CA ARG A 3 16.11 5.35 -8.85
C ARG A 3 16.58 3.95 -8.46
N ILE A 4 15.96 3.35 -7.46
CA ILE A 4 16.39 2.08 -6.84
C ILE A 4 15.53 0.91 -7.31
N HIS A 5 14.26 1.20 -7.59
CA HIS A 5 13.33 0.33 -8.30
C HIS A 5 12.59 1.15 -9.37
N ALA A 6 11.82 0.48 -10.23
CA ALA A 6 10.90 1.16 -11.15
C ALA A 6 10.01 2.19 -10.42
N ASP A 7 9.83 2.08 -9.12
CA ASP A 7 8.80 2.77 -8.38
C ASP A 7 9.34 3.52 -7.14
N LEU A 8 10.67 3.55 -6.92
CA LEU A 8 11.30 4.22 -5.77
C LEU A 8 12.51 5.06 -6.17
N THR A 9 12.55 6.30 -5.70
CA THR A 9 13.71 7.19 -5.81
C THR A 9 14.25 7.55 -4.43
N ILE A 10 15.57 7.66 -4.33
CA ILE A 10 16.23 8.27 -3.18
C ILE A 10 16.72 9.63 -3.60
N ASP A 11 16.27 10.64 -2.87
CA ASP A 11 16.95 11.93 -2.87
C ASP A 11 18.21 11.86 -2.01
N PHE A 12 19.32 12.30 -2.60
CA PHE A 12 20.58 12.44 -1.88
C PHE A 12 20.73 13.86 -1.33
N ASP A 13 19.91 14.80 -1.78
CA ASP A 13 19.92 16.16 -1.27
C ASP A 13 19.10 16.26 0.02
N PRO A 14 19.67 16.85 1.08
CA PRO A 14 18.99 17.00 2.36
C PRO A 14 17.74 17.88 2.22
N CYS A 15 16.59 17.35 2.64
CA CYS A 15 15.37 18.15 2.73
C CYS A 15 15.50 19.20 3.85
N THR A 16 15.12 20.42 3.52
CA THR A 16 15.04 21.57 4.43
C THR A 16 13.74 21.63 5.24
N VAL A 17 12.81 20.69 5.07
CA VAL A 17 11.55 20.68 5.82
C VAL A 17 11.75 19.91 7.14
N PRO A 18 11.66 20.58 8.29
CA PRO A 18 11.86 19.94 9.58
C PRO A 18 10.77 18.91 9.89
N ALA A 19 11.16 17.85 10.61
CA ALA A 19 10.36 16.69 11.03
C ALA A 19 9.28 17.00 12.09
N TYR A 20 8.58 18.13 12.00
CA TYR A 20 7.43 18.42 12.85
C TYR A 20 6.19 17.74 12.28
N GLY A 21 5.53 16.90 13.07
CA GLY A 21 4.27 16.23 12.70
C GLY A 21 4.39 14.80 12.16
N LEU A 22 5.59 14.22 12.12
CA LEU A 22 5.76 12.81 11.74
C LEU A 22 5.45 11.87 12.92
N THR A 23 4.65 10.83 12.67
CA THR A 23 4.37 9.77 13.64
C THR A 23 5.07 8.48 13.21
N VAL A 24 5.28 7.57 14.17
CA VAL A 24 5.75 6.22 13.83
C VAL A 24 4.55 5.48 13.24
N HIS A 25 4.66 4.98 12.02
CA HIS A 25 3.59 4.23 11.34
C HIS A 25 3.88 2.72 11.28
N GLY A 26 5.15 2.34 11.36
CA GLY A 26 5.55 0.94 11.32
C GLY A 26 7.00 0.72 11.67
N HIS A 27 7.44 -0.52 11.55
CA HIS A 27 8.84 -0.87 11.74
C HIS A 27 9.26 -2.02 10.84
N ILE A 28 10.55 -2.09 10.53
CA ILE A 28 11.16 -3.18 9.78
C ILE A 28 12.33 -3.74 10.58
N HIS A 29 12.49 -5.06 10.54
CA HIS A 29 13.62 -5.75 11.13
C HIS A 29 14.59 -6.15 10.02
N VAL A 30 15.68 -5.40 9.89
CA VAL A 30 16.66 -5.60 8.83
C VAL A 30 18.07 -5.17 9.26
N PRO A 31 19.13 -5.90 8.88
CA PRO A 31 20.50 -5.45 9.11
C PRO A 31 20.79 -4.11 8.41
N SER A 32 21.54 -3.22 9.06
CA SER A 32 21.95 -1.94 8.48
C SER A 32 22.69 -2.12 7.15
N SER A 33 23.45 -3.21 6.99
CA SER A 33 24.16 -3.54 5.75
C SER A 33 23.23 -3.77 4.56
N ARG A 34 22.05 -4.38 4.78
CA ARG A 34 21.05 -4.58 3.74
C ARG A 34 20.39 -3.26 3.34
N LEU A 35 20.09 -2.39 4.30
CA LEU A 35 19.60 -1.04 3.99
C LEU A 35 20.64 -0.22 3.21
N ARG A 36 21.93 -0.31 3.58
CA ARG A 36 23.00 0.34 2.79
C ARG A 36 23.15 -0.23 1.38
N ALA A 37 22.99 -1.54 1.22
CA ALA A 37 23.04 -2.17 -0.10
C ALA A 37 21.87 -1.73 -0.99
N LEU A 38 20.69 -1.52 -0.41
CA LEU A 38 19.50 -1.07 -1.14
C LEU A 38 19.52 0.44 -1.41
N PHE A 39 19.84 1.23 -0.38
CA PHE A 39 19.60 2.67 -0.33
C PHE A 39 20.87 3.53 -0.38
N GLY A 40 22.04 2.90 -0.40
CA GLY A 40 23.32 3.60 -0.24
C GLY A 40 23.58 4.05 1.20
N GLU A 41 24.63 4.85 1.38
CA GLU A 41 25.00 5.37 2.69
C GLU A 41 23.92 6.33 3.23
N PRO A 42 23.55 6.24 4.53
CA PRO A 42 22.60 7.16 5.13
C PRO A 42 23.15 8.59 5.14
N THR A 43 22.27 9.57 5.17
CA THR A 43 22.65 10.99 5.15
C THR A 43 23.59 11.30 6.33
N ARG A 44 24.82 11.71 6.02
CA ARG A 44 25.81 12.09 7.02
C ARG A 44 25.55 13.54 7.44
N SER A 45 24.88 13.72 8.57
CA SER A 45 24.70 15.00 9.27
C SER A 45 23.86 16.05 8.52
N LEU A 46 22.64 16.29 9.00
CA LEU A 46 21.94 17.54 8.75
C LEU A 46 22.33 18.56 9.83
N SER A 47 22.75 19.75 9.41
CA SER A 47 22.67 20.94 10.24
C SER A 47 21.20 21.16 10.63
N GLY A 48 20.88 20.97 11.91
CA GLY A 48 19.51 21.02 12.43
C GLY A 48 18.95 19.64 12.75
N HIS A 49 19.34 19.11 13.92
CA HIS A 49 18.66 18.08 14.71
C HIS A 49 18.35 16.69 14.08
N ALA A 50 18.68 16.41 12.82
CA ALA A 50 18.52 15.05 12.32
C ALA A 50 19.62 14.14 12.88
N GLU A 51 19.19 13.05 13.52
CA GLU A 51 20.11 12.05 14.05
C GLU A 51 20.96 11.43 12.93
N ALA A 52 22.27 11.32 13.13
CA ALA A 52 23.14 10.63 12.20
C ALA A 52 22.69 9.16 12.01
N GLY A 53 22.64 8.69 10.76
CA GLY A 53 22.31 7.29 10.44
C GLY A 53 20.85 7.01 10.07
N MET A 54 20.10 8.02 9.60
CA MET A 54 18.75 7.87 9.04
C MET A 54 18.77 7.89 7.51
N TRP A 55 17.78 7.25 6.88
CA TRP A 55 17.48 7.44 5.45
C TRP A 55 16.21 8.26 5.30
N VAL A 56 16.15 9.08 4.25
CA VAL A 56 14.91 9.72 3.81
C VAL A 56 14.60 9.17 2.43
N LEU A 57 13.44 8.54 2.29
CA LEU A 57 12.99 7.89 1.07
C LEU A 57 11.85 8.71 0.46
N ASP A 58 11.88 8.92 -0.85
CA ASP A 58 10.78 9.52 -1.58
C ASP A 58 9.99 8.41 -2.28
N THR A 59 8.74 8.24 -1.85
CA THR A 59 7.80 7.30 -2.45
C THR A 59 6.71 8.09 -3.18
N PRO A 60 6.01 7.50 -4.17
CA PRO A 60 4.83 8.12 -4.76
C PRO A 60 3.74 8.50 -3.74
N ALA A 61 3.67 7.80 -2.61
CA ALA A 61 2.74 8.09 -1.51
C ALA A 61 3.27 9.16 -0.53
N GLY A 62 4.47 9.71 -0.76
CA GLY A 62 5.08 10.74 0.07
C GLY A 62 6.43 10.34 0.64
N ARG A 63 7.00 11.27 1.41
CA ARG A 63 8.35 11.19 1.97
C ARG A 63 8.38 10.45 3.31
N VAL A 64 9.38 9.59 3.49
CA VAL A 64 9.49 8.68 4.63
C VAL A 64 10.89 8.69 5.24
N PRO A 65 11.05 9.16 6.49
CA PRO A 65 12.26 8.90 7.26
C PRO A 65 12.29 7.47 7.84
N LEU A 66 13.39 6.76 7.61
CA LEU A 66 13.74 5.51 8.29
C LEU A 66 14.76 5.79 9.39
N ALA A 67 14.32 5.64 10.64
CA ALA A 67 15.14 5.94 11.82
C ALA A 67 15.52 4.65 12.57
N PRO A 68 16.76 4.51 13.06
CA PRO A 68 17.12 3.37 13.89
C PRO A 68 16.36 3.45 15.22
N ARG A 69 15.71 2.36 15.63
CA ARG A 69 15.10 2.29 16.95
C ARG A 69 16.21 2.19 18.00
N ARG A 70 16.52 3.29 18.69
CA ARG A 70 17.42 3.28 19.85
C ARG A 70 16.74 2.54 21.01
N LEU A 71 17.00 1.24 21.15
CA LEU A 71 16.41 0.45 22.22
C LEU A 71 17.23 0.57 23.52
N ARG A 72 16.59 1.05 24.60
CA ARG A 72 16.98 0.71 25.99
C ARG A 72 16.51 -0.70 26.39
N THR A 73 15.72 -1.38 25.56
CA THR A 73 15.15 -2.71 25.85
C THR A 73 15.08 -3.58 24.58
N PRO A 74 15.70 -4.77 24.54
CA PRO A 74 15.70 -5.60 23.34
C PRO A 74 14.34 -6.26 23.15
N LEU A 75 13.57 -5.81 22.15
CA LEU A 75 12.48 -6.61 21.61
C LEU A 75 13.10 -7.72 20.74
N GLY A 76 13.42 -8.85 21.37
CA GLY A 76 13.56 -10.18 20.75
C GLY A 76 14.24 -10.27 19.37
N CYS A 77 15.27 -9.47 19.08
CA CYS A 77 15.90 -9.47 17.77
C CYS A 77 17.10 -10.43 17.77
N ALA A 78 17.19 -11.27 16.74
CA ALA A 78 18.37 -12.10 16.49
C ALA A 78 19.62 -11.21 16.35
N THR A 79 20.73 -11.65 16.91
CA THR A 79 22.01 -10.93 16.88
C THR A 79 22.38 -10.57 15.44
N GLY A 80 22.37 -9.26 15.11
CA GLY A 80 22.72 -8.73 13.78
C GLY A 80 21.58 -8.05 13.02
N VAL A 81 20.33 -8.14 13.49
CA VAL A 81 19.19 -7.44 12.89
C VAL A 81 18.82 -6.22 13.74
N SER A 82 18.71 -5.05 13.10
CA SER A 82 18.28 -3.81 13.76
C SER A 82 16.80 -3.56 13.49
N CYS A 83 16.10 -2.99 14.46
CA CYS A 83 14.74 -2.49 14.27
C CYS A 83 14.82 -1.05 13.76
N TRP A 84 14.17 -0.77 12.63
CA TRP A 84 14.07 0.55 12.05
C TRP A 84 12.62 1.01 12.07
N LEU A 85 12.40 2.23 12.54
CA LEU A 85 11.09 2.87 12.59
C LEU A 85 10.82 3.56 11.25
N ILE A 86 9.59 3.43 10.78
CA ILE A 86 9.06 4.14 9.62
C ILE A 86 8.31 5.36 10.15
N LEU A 87 8.84 6.54 9.86
CA LEU A 87 8.23 7.82 10.21
C LEU A 87 7.56 8.40 8.97
N ALA A 88 6.33 8.88 9.07
CA ALA A 88 5.59 9.44 7.95
C ALA A 88 4.45 10.34 8.45
N ALA A 89 3.72 10.95 7.50
CA ALA A 89 2.48 11.67 7.76
C ALA A 89 1.22 10.85 7.42
N SER A 90 1.37 9.79 6.61
CA SER A 90 0.31 8.87 6.20
C SER A 90 0.85 7.44 6.15
N ASP A 91 -0.06 6.50 6.30
CA ASP A 91 0.18 5.06 6.22
C ASP A 91 0.29 4.50 4.79
N ASP A 92 -0.11 5.29 3.79
CA ASP A 92 -0.02 4.92 2.37
C ASP A 92 1.40 4.55 1.94
N VAL A 93 2.41 5.03 2.68
CA VAL A 93 3.82 4.74 2.43
C VAL A 93 4.25 3.35 2.88
N LEU A 94 3.50 2.67 3.75
CA LEU A 94 3.93 1.40 4.35
C LEU A 94 4.16 0.32 3.28
N PRO A 95 3.22 0.02 2.36
CA PRO A 95 3.45 -1.00 1.34
C PRO A 95 4.71 -0.74 0.51
N TRP A 96 5.02 0.53 0.22
CA TRP A 96 6.23 0.95 -0.49
C TRP A 96 7.51 0.55 0.24
N ILE A 97 7.61 0.89 1.52
CA ILE A 97 8.81 0.59 2.32
C ILE A 97 9.00 -0.92 2.47
N PHE A 98 7.93 -1.67 2.70
CA PHE A 98 8.03 -3.12 2.81
C PHE A 98 8.43 -3.74 1.48
N LYS A 99 7.82 -3.34 0.36
CA LYS A 99 8.23 -3.79 -0.97
C LYS A 99 9.71 -3.55 -1.20
N ALA A 100 10.19 -2.33 -0.92
CA ALA A 100 11.59 -1.94 -1.11
C ALA A 100 12.57 -2.80 -0.31
N VAL A 101 12.24 -3.06 0.96
CA VAL A 101 13.17 -3.66 1.92
C VAL A 101 13.12 -5.17 1.88
N THR A 102 11.92 -5.75 1.86
CA THR A 102 11.70 -7.20 1.97
C THR A 102 11.55 -7.86 0.60
N GLY A 103 11.24 -7.08 -0.45
CA GLY A 103 10.86 -7.59 -1.77
C GLY A 103 9.37 -7.93 -1.89
N SER A 104 8.59 -7.78 -0.81
CA SER A 104 7.18 -8.19 -0.75
C SER A 104 6.31 -7.21 0.05
N THR A 105 5.07 -6.99 -0.40
CA THR A 105 4.05 -6.29 0.40
C THR A 105 3.37 -7.17 1.45
N ALA A 106 3.50 -8.51 1.41
CA ALA A 106 2.71 -9.39 2.28
C ALA A 106 2.90 -9.17 3.79
N THR A 107 4.02 -8.57 4.21
CA THR A 107 4.35 -8.40 5.63
C THR A 107 4.01 -7.03 6.22
N PHE A 108 3.62 -6.03 5.41
CA PHE A 108 3.50 -4.65 5.91
C PHE A 108 2.45 -4.52 7.02
N VAL A 109 1.34 -5.25 6.88
CA VAL A 109 0.22 -5.21 7.82
C VAL A 109 0.65 -5.64 9.21
N ASN A 110 1.37 -6.78 9.32
CA ASN A 110 1.78 -7.36 10.60
C ASN A 110 2.72 -6.46 11.41
N ALA A 111 3.57 -5.70 10.72
CA ALA A 111 4.58 -4.87 11.34
C ALA A 111 4.08 -3.44 11.68
N ALA A 112 2.98 -2.99 11.07
CA ALA A 112 2.38 -1.68 11.34
C ALA A 112 1.41 -1.67 12.55
N ARG A 113 0.89 -2.83 12.99
CA ARG A 113 -0.21 -2.98 13.97
C ARG A 113 -0.06 -2.21 15.29
N ARG A 114 1.15 -1.87 15.73
CA ARG A 114 1.40 -1.24 17.05
C ARG A 114 1.46 0.29 17.02
N HIS A 115 1.44 0.89 15.82
CA HIS A 115 1.92 2.25 15.62
C HIS A 115 0.92 3.18 14.93
N PHE A 116 -0.03 2.62 14.20
CA PHE A 116 -1.16 3.35 13.64
C PHE A 116 -2.10 3.87 14.73
N SER A 117 -2.46 5.15 14.66
CA SER A 117 -3.44 5.77 15.56
C SER A 117 -4.88 5.30 15.31
N GLU A 118 -5.18 4.70 14.14
CA GLU A 118 -6.52 4.23 13.72
C GLU A 118 -6.44 2.94 12.87
N SER A 119 -5.60 1.96 13.27
CA SER A 119 -5.44 0.68 12.54
C SER A 119 -6.77 -0.06 12.37
N THR A 120 -7.36 0.01 11.18
CA THR A 120 -8.49 -0.83 10.77
C THR A 120 -8.09 -1.64 9.54
N LEU A 121 -8.77 -2.77 9.31
CA LEU A 121 -8.54 -3.54 8.08
C LEU A 121 -8.85 -2.68 6.84
N GLU A 122 -9.80 -1.76 6.95
CA GLU A 122 -10.12 -0.78 5.91
C GLU A 122 -8.94 0.11 5.56
N THR A 123 -8.27 0.72 6.56
CA THR A 123 -7.14 1.64 6.30
C THR A 123 -5.95 0.93 5.67
N PHE A 124 -5.62 -0.29 6.10
CA PHE A 124 -4.55 -1.07 5.45
C PHE A 124 -4.91 -1.50 4.03
N THR A 125 -6.18 -1.83 3.79
CA THR A 125 -6.65 -2.20 2.46
C THR A 125 -6.64 -0.98 1.54
N ALA A 126 -7.03 0.21 2.03
CA ALA A 126 -6.96 1.47 1.31
C ALA A 126 -5.51 1.83 0.94
N ALA A 127 -4.57 1.74 1.89
CA ALA A 127 -3.15 1.95 1.64
C ALA A 127 -2.61 1.00 0.55
N TYR A 128 -3.06 -0.25 0.54
CA TYR A 128 -2.68 -1.21 -0.49
C TYR A 128 -3.27 -0.87 -1.87
N VAL A 129 -4.51 -0.36 -1.93
CA VAL A 129 -5.10 0.15 -3.18
C VAL A 129 -4.30 1.34 -3.73
N SER A 130 -4.01 2.33 -2.89
CA SER A 130 -3.18 3.49 -3.25
C SER A 130 -1.82 3.04 -3.78
N TYR A 131 -1.19 2.08 -3.10
CA TYR A 131 0.07 1.47 -3.55
C TYR A 131 -0.04 0.83 -4.93
N LEU A 132 -1.06 -0.02 -5.18
CA LEU A 132 -1.22 -0.69 -6.47
C LEU A 132 -1.45 0.31 -7.60
N PHE A 133 -2.26 1.35 -7.37
CA PHE A 133 -2.51 2.40 -8.35
C PHE A 133 -1.25 3.19 -8.68
N LEU A 134 -0.60 3.78 -7.67
CA LEU A 134 0.59 4.60 -7.85
C LEU A 134 1.78 3.78 -8.39
N ARG A 135 1.87 2.49 -8.05
CA ARG A 135 2.88 1.59 -8.62
C ARG A 135 2.62 1.28 -10.09
N ALA A 136 1.35 1.20 -10.51
CA ALA A 136 1.02 1.02 -11.92
C ALA A 136 1.51 2.22 -12.75
N ASP A 137 1.30 3.44 -12.26
CA ASP A 137 1.77 4.67 -12.90
C ASP A 137 3.31 4.70 -12.96
N ALA A 138 3.98 4.37 -11.87
CA ALA A 138 5.44 4.34 -11.83
C ALA A 138 6.06 3.28 -12.77
N GLU A 139 5.44 2.09 -12.86
CA GLU A 139 5.84 1.03 -13.79
C GLU A 139 5.53 1.40 -15.24
N GLN A 140 4.45 2.15 -15.50
CA GLN A 140 4.12 2.67 -16.83
C GLN A 140 5.23 3.63 -17.31
N ASP A 141 5.62 4.59 -16.47
CA ASP A 141 6.70 5.53 -16.76
C ASP A 141 8.05 4.82 -16.94
N TRP A 142 8.30 3.77 -16.15
CA TRP A 142 9.49 2.94 -16.29
C TRP A 142 9.51 2.17 -17.61
N CYS A 143 8.40 1.54 -18.00
CA CYS A 143 8.26 0.75 -19.22
C CYS A 143 8.52 1.59 -20.48
N LEU A 144 8.11 2.85 -20.49
CA LEU A 144 8.35 3.78 -21.60
C LEU A 144 9.85 4.05 -21.85
N GLN A 145 10.71 3.77 -20.87
CA GLN A 145 12.15 3.98 -20.94
C GLN A 145 12.95 2.70 -21.24
N GLN A 146 12.28 1.54 -21.36
CA GLN A 146 12.95 0.25 -21.56
C GLN A 146 13.18 -0.08 -23.05
N ASP A 147 14.20 -0.90 -23.31
CA ASP A 147 14.44 -1.45 -24.65
C ASP A 147 13.34 -2.45 -25.04
N TRP A 148 12.66 -2.16 -26.15
CA TRP A 148 11.58 -3.00 -26.67
C TRP A 148 12.07 -4.34 -27.22
N ASN A 149 13.37 -4.49 -27.45
CA ASN A 149 13.98 -5.74 -27.90
C ASN A 149 14.32 -6.69 -26.73
N ASP A 150 14.21 -6.26 -25.47
CA ASP A 150 14.40 -7.16 -24.33
C ASP A 150 13.32 -8.26 -24.37
N PRO A 151 13.68 -9.56 -24.31
CA PRO A 151 12.70 -10.64 -24.29
C PRO A 151 11.63 -10.53 -23.20
N ARG A 152 11.94 -9.82 -22.10
CA ARG A 152 11.06 -9.58 -20.96
C ARG A 152 10.10 -8.40 -21.16
N TYR A 153 10.32 -7.57 -22.18
CA TYR A 153 9.52 -6.37 -22.43
C TYR A 153 8.02 -6.68 -22.58
N LYS A 154 7.68 -7.84 -23.18
CA LYS A 154 6.29 -8.29 -23.31
C LYS A 154 5.59 -8.46 -21.96
N THR A 155 6.32 -8.97 -20.96
CA THR A 155 5.81 -9.12 -19.59
C THR A 155 5.72 -7.78 -18.89
N TRP A 156 6.78 -6.97 -18.97
CA TRP A 156 6.86 -5.66 -18.32
C TRP A 156 5.77 -4.70 -18.78
N ARG A 157 5.54 -4.64 -20.09
CA ARG A 157 4.47 -3.83 -20.68
C ARG A 157 3.08 -4.14 -20.12
N ARG A 158 2.85 -5.36 -19.61
CA ARG A 158 1.57 -5.79 -19.02
C ARG A 158 1.49 -5.54 -17.52
N ARG A 159 2.57 -5.17 -16.84
CA ARG A 159 2.57 -4.95 -15.38
C ARG A 159 1.65 -3.79 -14.96
N PRO A 160 1.67 -2.62 -15.63
CA PRO A 160 0.78 -1.52 -15.25
C PRO A 160 -0.70 -1.92 -15.33
N GLU A 161 -1.09 -2.59 -16.41
CA GLU A 161 -2.46 -3.10 -16.59
C GLU A 161 -2.85 -4.10 -15.49
N GLN A 162 -1.94 -5.02 -15.12
CA GLN A 162 -2.16 -5.99 -14.03
C GLN A 162 -2.31 -5.30 -12.67
N LEU A 163 -1.49 -4.29 -12.38
CA LEU A 163 -1.54 -3.52 -11.14
C LEU A 163 -2.83 -2.70 -11.03
N HIS A 164 -3.24 -2.01 -12.10
CA HIS A 164 -4.52 -1.30 -12.11
C HIS A 164 -5.72 -2.24 -11.99
N HIS A 165 -5.66 -3.43 -12.60
CA HIS A 165 -6.71 -4.44 -12.43
C HIS A 165 -6.83 -4.86 -10.96
N ALA A 166 -5.70 -5.23 -10.34
CA ALA A 166 -5.64 -5.59 -8.92
C ALA A 166 -6.15 -4.43 -8.03
N ALA A 167 -5.75 -3.18 -8.31
CA ALA A 167 -6.21 -2.01 -7.58
C ALA A 167 -7.74 -1.87 -7.64
N ARG A 168 -8.36 -2.09 -8.81
CA ARG A 168 -9.81 -2.03 -9.00
C ARG A 168 -10.55 -3.14 -8.26
N GLU A 169 -10.03 -4.37 -8.29
CA GLU A 169 -10.63 -5.50 -7.58
C GLU A 169 -10.67 -5.26 -6.07
N VAL A 170 -9.54 -4.82 -5.49
CA VAL A 170 -9.47 -4.50 -4.07
C VAL A 170 -10.30 -3.27 -3.71
N LEU A 171 -10.32 -2.24 -4.57
CA LEU A 171 -11.16 -1.06 -4.36
C LEU A 171 -12.66 -1.41 -4.39
N ALA A 172 -13.09 -2.32 -5.26
CA ALA A 172 -14.47 -2.80 -5.29
C ALA A 172 -14.86 -3.50 -3.97
N VAL A 173 -13.95 -4.31 -3.42
CA VAL A 173 -14.11 -4.93 -2.09
C VAL A 173 -14.22 -3.87 -0.98
N LEU A 174 -13.35 -2.86 -0.99
CA LEU A 174 -13.44 -1.71 -0.06
C LEU A 174 -14.77 -0.97 -0.20
N HIS A 175 -15.24 -0.77 -1.43
CA HIS A 175 -16.49 -0.08 -1.67
C HIS A 175 -17.69 -0.85 -1.14
N HIS A 176 -17.73 -2.18 -1.30
CA HIS A 176 -18.74 -3.05 -0.67
C HIS A 176 -18.75 -2.89 0.84
N TYR A 177 -17.56 -2.92 1.46
CA TYR A 177 -17.42 -2.77 2.91
C TYR A 177 -17.88 -1.40 3.38
N GLN A 178 -17.36 -0.32 2.82
CA GLN A 178 -17.71 1.06 3.17
C GLN A 178 -19.20 1.34 2.97
N TRP A 179 -19.84 0.74 1.96
CA TRP A 179 -21.27 0.83 1.76
C TRP A 179 -22.10 0.16 2.85
N SER A 180 -21.65 -1.01 3.32
CA SER A 180 -22.30 -1.71 4.42
C SER A 180 -22.22 -0.93 5.74
N GLN A 181 -21.12 -0.21 5.95
CA GLN A 181 -20.87 0.60 7.16
C GLN A 181 -21.49 1.99 7.08
N ALA A 182 -21.83 2.47 5.89
CA ALA A 182 -22.37 3.80 5.69
C ALA A 182 -23.75 3.98 6.32
N THR A 183 -24.00 5.17 6.84
CA THR A 183 -25.34 5.63 7.18
C THR A 183 -26.18 5.82 5.92
N GLU A 184 -27.51 5.86 6.06
CA GLU A 184 -28.40 6.12 4.94
C GLU A 184 -28.10 7.47 4.25
N THR A 185 -27.78 8.49 5.05
CA THR A 185 -27.40 9.81 4.53
C THR A 185 -26.09 9.76 3.72
N GLN A 186 -25.09 9.00 4.18
CA GLN A 186 -23.85 8.81 3.43
C GLN A 186 -24.08 8.07 2.11
N ARG A 187 -24.87 6.98 2.14
CA ARG A 187 -25.25 6.26 0.91
C ARG A 187 -25.99 7.16 -0.06
N GLN A 188 -26.97 7.92 0.44
CA GLN A 188 -27.71 8.87 -0.38
C GLN A 188 -26.77 9.90 -1.01
N ALA A 189 -25.87 10.50 -0.23
CA ALA A 189 -24.88 11.44 -0.73
C ALA A 189 -24.02 10.85 -1.86
N TRP A 190 -23.55 9.60 -1.72
CA TRP A 190 -22.80 8.92 -2.77
C TRP A 190 -23.62 8.66 -4.03
N THR A 191 -24.87 8.23 -3.91
CA THR A 191 -25.75 8.02 -5.08
C THR A 191 -26.12 9.30 -5.82
N THR A 192 -26.08 10.44 -5.11
CA THR A 192 -26.38 11.76 -5.68
C THR A 192 -25.12 12.54 -6.06
N MET A 193 -23.94 11.95 -5.90
CA MET A 193 -22.67 12.61 -6.21
C MET A 193 -22.61 12.98 -7.69
N GLY A 194 -22.22 14.21 -7.99
CA GLY A 194 -21.95 14.64 -9.36
C GLY A 194 -20.74 13.89 -9.93
N ARG A 195 -20.70 13.72 -11.26
CA ARG A 195 -19.54 13.11 -11.93
C ARG A 195 -18.27 13.91 -11.60
N PRO A 196 -17.20 13.28 -11.07
CA PRO A 196 -15.92 13.95 -10.85
C PRO A 196 -15.37 14.51 -12.17
N VAL A 197 -14.85 15.73 -12.12
CA VAL A 197 -14.31 16.44 -13.29
C VAL A 197 -12.79 16.36 -13.26
N GLN A 198 -12.18 16.16 -14.43
CA GLN A 198 -10.71 16.13 -14.56
C GLN A 198 -10.10 17.45 -14.09
N GLY A 199 -9.07 17.39 -13.25
CA GLY A 199 -8.44 18.56 -12.63
C GLY A 199 -9.23 19.17 -11.46
N GLY A 200 -10.35 18.55 -11.04
CA GLY A 200 -11.10 18.96 -9.85
C GLY A 200 -10.59 18.35 -8.53
N SER A 201 -9.81 17.28 -8.61
CA SER A 201 -9.25 16.55 -7.46
C SER A 201 -7.82 16.99 -7.17
N GLN A 202 -7.30 16.75 -5.97
CA GLN A 202 -5.95 17.19 -5.57
C GLN A 202 -4.84 16.40 -6.28
N SER A 203 -5.10 15.15 -6.63
CA SER A 203 -4.18 14.26 -7.35
C SER A 203 -4.94 13.34 -8.32
N ASP A 204 -4.20 12.67 -9.21
CA ASP A 204 -4.77 11.66 -10.11
C ASP A 204 -5.31 10.43 -9.34
N LEU A 205 -4.67 10.07 -8.22
CA LEU A 205 -5.17 9.04 -7.32
C LEU A 205 -6.54 9.44 -6.73
N ASP A 206 -6.66 10.67 -6.22
CA ASP A 206 -7.93 11.17 -5.67
C ASP A 206 -9.01 11.18 -6.75
N HIS A 207 -8.68 11.65 -7.95
CA HIS A 207 -9.60 11.65 -9.08
C HIS A 207 -10.06 10.23 -9.43
N TRP A 208 -9.14 9.27 -9.45
CA TRP A 208 -9.46 7.88 -9.73
C TRP A 208 -10.33 7.25 -8.64
N LEU A 209 -10.06 7.53 -7.36
CA LEU A 209 -10.86 7.07 -6.23
C LEU A 209 -12.28 7.65 -6.27
N GLU A 210 -12.41 8.97 -6.47
CA GLU A 210 -13.69 9.67 -6.61
C GLU A 210 -14.50 9.12 -7.78
N ASN A 211 -13.87 8.97 -8.95
CA ASN A 211 -14.54 8.47 -10.15
C ASN A 211 -14.96 7.00 -9.99
N SER A 212 -14.11 6.19 -9.36
CA SER A 212 -14.43 4.79 -9.07
C SER A 212 -15.58 4.69 -8.07
N ARG A 213 -15.66 5.58 -7.07
CA ARG A 213 -16.78 5.64 -6.14
C ARG A 213 -18.07 6.03 -6.85
N TRP A 214 -17.99 7.06 -7.70
CA TRP A 214 -19.14 7.55 -8.45
C TRP A 214 -19.75 6.48 -9.37
N LEU A 215 -18.92 5.67 -10.01
CA LEU A 215 -19.36 4.56 -10.86
C LEU A 215 -19.90 3.35 -10.10
N TYR A 216 -19.75 3.33 -8.78
CA TYR A 216 -19.95 2.14 -7.98
C TYR A 216 -21.22 2.23 -7.13
N SER A 217 -22.13 1.28 -7.35
CA SER A 217 -23.31 1.06 -6.51
C SER A 217 -23.48 -0.45 -6.30
N PRO A 218 -23.35 -0.95 -5.07
CA PRO A 218 -23.38 -2.39 -4.84
C PRO A 218 -24.79 -2.94 -5.06
N THR A 219 -24.85 -4.11 -5.68
CA THR A 219 -26.12 -4.79 -5.93
C THR A 219 -26.74 -5.25 -4.61
N LYS A 220 -28.03 -4.95 -4.44
CA LYS A 220 -28.82 -5.41 -3.30
C LYS A 220 -29.08 -6.92 -3.44
N THR A 221 -28.87 -7.67 -2.36
CA THR A 221 -29.16 -9.11 -2.31
C THR A 221 -30.18 -9.41 -1.22
N THR A 222 -30.67 -10.64 -1.16
CA THR A 222 -31.53 -11.10 -0.06
C THR A 222 -30.81 -11.03 1.28
N GLN A 223 -29.52 -11.32 1.30
CA GLN A 223 -28.66 -11.25 2.49
C GLN A 223 -28.30 -9.80 2.86
N TYR A 224 -28.10 -8.94 1.87
CA TYR A 224 -27.73 -7.53 2.05
C TYR A 224 -28.73 -6.61 1.32
N PRO A 225 -29.89 -6.31 1.92
CA PRO A 225 -30.98 -5.58 1.28
C PRO A 225 -30.63 -4.11 0.97
N HIS A 226 -29.63 -3.56 1.66
CA HIS A 226 -29.10 -2.23 1.40
C HIS A 226 -27.91 -2.24 0.43
N GLY A 227 -27.43 -3.41 0.00
CA GLY A 227 -26.19 -3.59 -0.75
C GLY A 227 -24.95 -3.54 0.17
N GLY A 228 -23.79 -3.86 -0.41
CA GLY A 228 -22.52 -3.96 0.33
C GLY A 228 -22.37 -5.31 1.05
N ASP A 229 -21.18 -5.55 1.58
CA ASP A 229 -20.87 -6.74 2.40
C ASP A 229 -19.96 -6.30 3.56
N PRO A 230 -20.35 -6.54 4.83
CA PRO A 230 -19.56 -6.13 5.99
C PRO A 230 -18.33 -7.01 6.25
N ASP A 231 -18.22 -8.20 5.64
CA ASP A 231 -17.08 -9.10 5.87
C ASP A 231 -15.89 -8.78 4.95
N LEU A 232 -15.19 -7.68 5.26
CA LEU A 232 -14.00 -7.27 4.51
C LEU A 232 -12.93 -8.36 4.46
N ALA A 233 -12.68 -9.05 5.58
CA ALA A 233 -11.68 -10.10 5.64
C ALA A 233 -12.08 -11.31 4.77
N GLY A 234 -13.35 -11.70 4.79
CA GLY A 234 -13.90 -12.75 3.94
C GLY A 234 -13.82 -12.40 2.46
N MET A 235 -14.18 -11.17 2.08
CA MET A 235 -14.09 -10.71 0.69
C MET A 235 -12.64 -10.69 0.17
N LEU A 236 -11.68 -10.21 0.97
CA LEU A 236 -10.26 -10.21 0.61
C LEU A 236 -9.72 -11.64 0.45
N ARG A 237 -10.14 -12.56 1.33
CA ARG A 237 -9.79 -13.98 1.23
C ARG A 237 -10.39 -14.62 -0.03
N GLY A 238 -11.67 -14.34 -0.30
CA GLY A 238 -12.35 -14.82 -1.50
C GLY A 238 -11.69 -14.31 -2.80
N LEU A 239 -11.24 -13.05 -2.81
CA LEU A 239 -10.48 -12.50 -3.94
C LEU A 239 -9.12 -13.22 -4.11
N ALA A 240 -8.41 -13.49 -3.01
CA ALA A 240 -7.16 -14.24 -3.05
C ALA A 240 -7.36 -15.68 -3.56
N ASP A 241 -8.37 -16.37 -3.06
CA ASP A 241 -8.68 -17.75 -3.47
C ASP A 241 -9.12 -17.79 -4.94
N THR A 242 -9.94 -16.84 -5.39
CA THR A 242 -10.30 -16.66 -6.81
C THR A 242 -9.05 -16.44 -7.66
N SER A 243 -8.11 -15.61 -7.20
CA SER A 243 -6.86 -15.35 -7.92
C SER A 243 -6.04 -16.62 -8.14
N ARG A 244 -5.94 -17.45 -7.08
CA ARG A 244 -5.25 -18.74 -7.06
C ARG A 244 -5.91 -19.77 -7.97
N GLU A 245 -7.23 -19.93 -7.87
CA GLU A 245 -8.01 -20.91 -8.64
C GLU A 245 -7.94 -20.64 -10.15
N HIS A 246 -7.94 -19.38 -10.58
CA HIS A 246 -7.86 -19.01 -11.99
C HIS A 246 -6.43 -19.03 -12.55
N GLN A 247 -5.40 -19.16 -11.71
CA GLN A 247 -4.00 -19.09 -12.13
C GLN A 247 -3.63 -20.15 -13.19
N PRO A 248 -4.03 -21.44 -13.09
CA PRO A 248 -3.71 -22.44 -14.11
C PRO A 248 -4.27 -22.07 -15.48
N MET A 249 -5.54 -21.64 -15.54
CA MET A 249 -6.17 -21.20 -16.77
C MET A 249 -5.48 -19.97 -17.35
N LEU A 250 -5.12 -18.99 -16.51
CA LEU A 250 -4.43 -17.78 -16.94
C LEU A 250 -3.02 -18.05 -17.50
N ARG A 251 -2.31 -19.05 -16.97
CA ARG A 251 -1.01 -19.49 -17.52
C ARG A 251 -1.13 -20.01 -18.94
N GLU A 252 -2.23 -20.68 -19.26
CA GLU A 252 -2.49 -21.21 -20.59
C GLU A 252 -2.90 -20.10 -21.59
N ILE A 253 -3.81 -19.21 -21.19
CA ILE A 253 -4.39 -18.21 -22.11
C ILE A 253 -3.58 -16.91 -22.21
N ASN A 254 -2.78 -16.58 -21.20
CA ASN A 254 -1.98 -15.35 -21.17
C ASN A 254 -0.59 -15.59 -20.55
N PRO A 255 0.33 -16.25 -21.29
CA PRO A 255 1.67 -16.59 -20.79
C PRO A 255 2.57 -15.36 -20.57
N HIS A 256 2.12 -14.17 -20.96
CA HIS A 256 2.85 -12.91 -20.77
C HIS A 256 2.45 -12.17 -19.49
N LEU A 257 1.56 -12.74 -18.67
CA LEU A 257 1.30 -12.22 -17.33
C LEU A 257 2.53 -12.39 -16.43
N ASP A 258 2.64 -11.50 -15.46
CA ASP A 258 3.67 -11.58 -14.44
C ASP A 258 3.11 -12.40 -13.27
N PHE A 259 3.40 -13.69 -13.26
CA PHE A 259 2.88 -14.59 -12.23
C PHE A 259 3.51 -14.33 -10.87
N ASP A 260 4.74 -13.82 -10.81
CA ASP A 260 5.36 -13.45 -9.53
C ASP A 260 4.62 -12.26 -8.90
N LEU A 261 4.22 -11.29 -9.73
CA LEU A 261 3.38 -10.17 -9.28
C LEU A 261 2.01 -10.64 -8.78
N ARG A 262 1.40 -11.62 -9.46
CA ARG A 262 0.10 -12.18 -9.07
C ARG A 262 0.20 -12.99 -7.76
N ASP A 263 1.26 -13.77 -7.59
CA ASP A 263 1.52 -14.54 -6.37
C ASP A 263 1.76 -13.61 -5.17
N GLU A 264 2.50 -12.51 -5.37
CA GLU A 264 2.67 -11.47 -4.34
C GLU A 264 1.33 -10.81 -3.98
N HIS A 265 0.49 -10.51 -4.97
CA HIS A 265 -0.82 -9.93 -4.75
C HIS A 265 -1.71 -10.86 -3.90
N GLU A 266 -1.79 -12.14 -4.27
CA GLU A 266 -2.50 -13.16 -3.50
C GLU A 266 -1.99 -13.24 -2.05
N GLN A 267 -0.68 -13.32 -1.85
CA GLN A 267 -0.08 -13.38 -0.51
C GLN A 267 -0.42 -12.14 0.32
N THR A 268 -0.46 -10.97 -0.31
CA THR A 268 -0.80 -9.71 0.37
C THR A 268 -2.27 -9.67 0.77
N LEU A 269 -3.18 -10.14 -0.10
CA LEU A 269 -4.60 -10.29 0.22
C LEU A 269 -4.83 -11.27 1.38
N GLN A 270 -4.15 -12.42 1.37
CA GLN A 270 -4.22 -13.40 2.46
C GLN A 270 -3.69 -12.81 3.78
N ALA A 271 -2.60 -12.04 3.72
CA ALA A 271 -2.06 -11.37 4.91
C ALA A 271 -3.01 -10.32 5.47
N LEU A 272 -3.62 -9.49 4.61
CA LEU A 272 -4.67 -8.54 5.01
C LEU A 272 -5.85 -9.27 5.66
N ALA A 273 -6.40 -10.30 5.00
CA ALA A 273 -7.54 -11.07 5.48
C ALA A 273 -7.25 -11.87 6.77
N GLY A 274 -6.01 -12.31 6.96
CA GLY A 274 -5.57 -13.13 8.09
C GLY A 274 -5.13 -12.33 9.31
N THR A 275 -4.94 -11.01 9.20
CA THR A 275 -4.48 -10.20 10.33
C THR A 275 -5.68 -9.78 11.18
N PRO A 276 -5.74 -10.17 12.47
CA PRO A 276 -6.79 -9.70 13.37
C PRO A 276 -6.53 -8.21 13.66
N ILE A 277 -7.22 -7.35 12.94
CA ILE A 277 -7.20 -5.90 13.11
C ILE A 277 -8.55 -5.51 13.72
N PRO A 278 -8.57 -4.70 14.80
CA PRO A 278 -9.83 -4.21 15.35
C PRO A 278 -10.65 -3.55 14.24
N GLY A 279 -11.88 -4.00 14.04
CA GLY A 279 -12.84 -3.28 13.19
C GLY A 279 -13.23 -1.94 13.84
N PRO A 280 -13.84 -1.02 13.09
CA PRO A 280 -14.36 0.24 13.64
C PRO A 280 -15.27 0.02 14.87
N ASP A 281 -16.03 -1.07 14.91
CA ASP A 281 -16.87 -1.46 16.06
C ASP A 281 -16.07 -1.78 17.34
N ALA A 282 -14.85 -2.30 17.20
CA ALA A 282 -13.99 -2.63 18.33
C ALA A 282 -13.34 -1.37 18.94
N LEU A 283 -13.27 -0.26 18.19
CA LEU A 283 -12.79 1.03 18.69
C LEU A 283 -13.89 1.79 19.43
N ALA A 284 -15.16 1.60 19.07
CA ALA A 284 -16.30 2.19 19.78
C ALA A 284 -16.42 1.73 21.25
N THR A 285 -15.85 0.58 21.60
CA THR A 285 -15.86 0.05 22.97
C THR A 285 -14.87 0.73 23.91
N PHE A 286 -13.89 1.49 23.38
CA PHE A 286 -12.88 2.21 24.16
C PHE A 286 -13.17 3.71 24.32
N SER A 287 -14.32 4.18 23.82
CA SER A 287 -14.73 5.58 23.84
C SER A 287 -15.70 5.95 24.98
N ARG A 288 -15.68 5.24 26.12
CA ARG A 288 -16.51 5.55 27.30
C ARG A 288 -15.66 5.84 28.53
#